data_AF-A0A8S3G0D3-F1
#
_entry.id   AF-A0A8S3G0D3-F1
#
_cell.length_a   1.000
_cell.length_b   1.000
_cell.length_c   1.000
_cell.angle_alpha   90.00
_cell.angle_beta   90.00
_cell.angle_gamma   90.00
#
_symmetry.space_group_name_H-M   'P 1'
#
loop_
_entity.id
_entity.type
_entity.pdbx_description
1 polymer ?
#
loop_
_entity_poly.entity_id
_entity_poly.type
_entity_poly.pdbx_seq_one_letter_code
_entity_poly.pdbx_strand_id
1 'polypeptide(L)'
;MKAMIELIGHSDDELSTVASEALVRMGLKNGRDKIIGAVTKLVKSNSASVREGACKTLSMMDKNAATEEVILALVEALEDYNERVRATAGDALLDVYEKENLAEIIQTLLGGLQHGSVRVKRGSCKAIGLLGERAAEDDVIKVLLDVIGDKDWFVRKAARVALNHMGEE
;
A
#
# COMPACT_ATOMS: atom_id res chain seq x y z
N MET A 1 6.48 1.65 -23.08
CA MET A 1 5.64 1.60 -21.86
C MET A 1 4.83 0.31 -21.79
N LYS A 2 4.01 -0.05 -22.80
CA LYS A 2 3.24 -1.31 -22.80
C LYS A 2 4.08 -2.58 -22.54
N ALA A 3 5.20 -2.76 -23.25
CA ALA A 3 6.11 -3.88 -23.02
C ALA A 3 6.70 -3.92 -21.59
N MET A 4 6.97 -2.76 -20.99
CA MET A 4 7.45 -2.69 -19.59
C MET A 4 6.35 -3.07 -18.59
N ILE A 5 5.09 -2.74 -18.88
CA ILE A 5 3.94 -3.11 -18.05
C ILE A 5 3.75 -4.63 -18.04
N GLU A 6 3.92 -5.27 -19.19
CA GLU A 6 3.85 -6.74 -19.28
C GLU A 6 5.04 -7.39 -18.56
N LEU A 7 6.25 -6.81 -18.66
CA LEU A 7 7.45 -7.35 -18.03
C LEU A 7 7.47 -7.24 -16.51
N ILE A 8 6.94 -6.17 -15.90
CA ILE A 8 6.86 -6.11 -14.43
C ILE A 8 5.96 -7.21 -13.85
N GLY A 9 4.99 -7.70 -14.63
CA GLY A 9 4.12 -8.82 -14.27
C GLY A 9 4.55 -10.16 -14.87
N HIS A 10 5.82 -10.32 -15.26
CA HIS A 10 6.32 -11.57 -15.81
C HIS A 10 6.40 -12.65 -14.71
N SER A 11 6.23 -13.93 -15.08
CA SER A 11 6.32 -15.06 -14.13
C SER A 11 7.74 -15.38 -13.67
N ASP A 12 8.72 -14.74 -14.29
CA ASP A 12 10.13 -14.85 -13.93
C ASP A 12 10.46 -13.66 -13.02
N ASP A 13 10.77 -13.97 -11.76
CA ASP A 13 10.99 -12.96 -10.73
C ASP A 13 12.21 -12.06 -11.05
N GLU A 14 13.22 -12.58 -11.74
CA GLU A 14 14.40 -11.81 -12.14
C GLU A 14 14.03 -10.82 -13.26
N LEU A 15 13.32 -11.28 -14.29
CA LEU A 15 12.83 -10.41 -15.37
C LEU A 15 11.88 -9.33 -14.86
N SER A 16 10.98 -9.68 -13.94
CA SER A 16 10.09 -8.72 -13.28
C SER A 16 10.88 -7.66 -12.52
N THR A 17 11.89 -8.08 -11.74
CA THR A 17 12.75 -7.16 -10.97
C THR A 17 13.51 -6.20 -11.87
N VAL A 18 14.16 -6.72 -12.91
CA VAL A 18 14.92 -5.90 -13.87
C VAL A 18 14.01 -4.89 -14.57
N ALA A 19 12.77 -5.29 -14.90
CA ALA A 19 11.79 -4.38 -15.49
C ALA A 19 11.37 -3.27 -14.51
N SER A 20 11.12 -3.60 -13.25
CA SER A 20 10.81 -2.64 -12.19
C SER A 20 11.96 -1.64 -12.01
N GLU A 21 13.20 -2.10 -11.91
CA GLU A 21 14.38 -1.23 -11.79
C GLU A 21 14.52 -0.28 -12.98
N ALA A 22 14.33 -0.79 -14.19
CA ALA A 22 14.39 0.02 -15.39
C ALA A 22 13.30 1.11 -15.40
N LEU A 23 12.08 0.81 -14.94
CA LEU A 23 11.02 1.82 -14.79
C LEU A 23 11.40 2.89 -13.76
N VAL A 24 11.94 2.49 -12.61
CA VAL A 24 12.40 3.44 -11.58
C VAL A 24 13.49 4.35 -12.14
N ARG A 25 14.52 3.79 -12.79
CA ARG A 25 15.60 4.55 -13.43
C ARG A 25 15.11 5.47 -14.54
N MET A 26 14.09 5.07 -15.29
CA MET A 26 13.45 5.92 -16.30
C MET A 26 12.68 7.09 -15.67
N GLY A 27 11.96 6.84 -14.58
CA GLY A 27 11.23 7.87 -13.83
C GLY A 27 12.15 8.98 -13.31
N LEU A 28 13.33 8.60 -12.81
CA LEU A 28 14.36 9.55 -12.37
C LEU A 28 14.86 10.49 -13.48
N LYS A 29 14.82 10.04 -14.75
CA LYS A 29 15.36 10.81 -15.89
C LYS A 29 14.29 11.62 -16.65
N ASN A 30 13.06 11.11 -16.79
CA ASN A 30 12.13 11.56 -17.83
C ASN A 30 10.68 11.80 -17.34
N GLY A 31 10.48 12.19 -16.08
CA GLY A 31 9.17 12.56 -15.54
C GLY A 31 8.65 11.57 -14.50
N ARG A 32 9.15 11.72 -13.27
CA ARG A 32 8.88 10.86 -12.12
C ARG A 32 7.37 10.69 -11.86
N ASP A 33 6.63 11.78 -11.75
CA ASP A 33 5.20 11.77 -11.40
C ASP A 33 4.36 11.00 -12.42
N LYS A 34 4.73 11.08 -13.70
CA LYS A 34 4.06 10.33 -14.77
C LYS A 34 4.27 8.83 -14.61
N ILE A 35 5.47 8.41 -14.21
CA ILE A 35 5.77 6.99 -13.97
C ILE A 35 5.09 6.53 -12.69
N ILE A 36 5.15 7.31 -11.59
CA ILE A 36 4.42 7.01 -10.35
C ILE A 36 2.94 6.81 -10.67
N GLY A 37 2.25 7.81 -11.23
CA GLY A 37 0.82 7.72 -11.52
C GLY A 37 0.45 6.61 -12.51
N ALA A 38 1.35 6.26 -13.45
CA ALA A 38 1.13 5.11 -14.33
C ALA A 38 1.23 3.79 -13.57
N VAL A 39 2.24 3.60 -12.72
CA VAL A 39 2.43 2.39 -11.92
C VAL A 39 1.35 2.25 -10.86
N THR A 40 0.93 3.34 -10.20
CA THR A 40 -0.18 3.35 -9.24
C THR A 40 -1.47 2.79 -9.83
N LYS A 41 -1.77 3.12 -11.09
CA LYS A 41 -2.95 2.56 -11.79
C LYS A 41 -2.82 1.05 -12.03
N LEU A 42 -1.61 0.53 -12.20
CA LEU A 42 -1.35 -0.89 -12.45
C LEU A 42 -1.55 -1.76 -11.20
N VAL A 43 -1.52 -1.17 -10.00
CA VAL A 43 -1.92 -1.84 -8.75
C VAL A 43 -3.38 -2.33 -8.83
N LYS A 44 -4.19 -1.78 -9.73
CA LYS A 44 -5.59 -2.20 -9.98
C LYS A 44 -5.77 -2.97 -11.29
N SER A 45 -4.68 -3.48 -11.88
CA SER A 45 -4.72 -4.26 -13.13
C SER A 45 -5.53 -5.56 -12.97
N ASN A 46 -6.11 -6.06 -14.07
CA ASN A 46 -6.81 -7.36 -14.07
C ASN A 46 -5.85 -8.54 -13.85
N SER A 47 -4.57 -8.40 -14.24
CA SER A 47 -3.56 -9.45 -14.02
C SER A 47 -2.95 -9.34 -12.63
N ALA A 48 -3.03 -10.43 -11.84
CA ALA A 48 -2.44 -10.48 -10.51
C ALA A 48 -0.92 -10.27 -10.54
N SER A 49 -0.22 -10.82 -11.53
CA SER A 49 1.22 -10.64 -11.65
C SER A 49 1.58 -9.18 -11.96
N VAL A 50 0.78 -8.48 -12.76
CA VAL A 50 0.98 -7.04 -13.03
C VAL A 50 0.71 -6.22 -11.77
N ARG A 51 -0.29 -6.58 -10.95
CA ARG A 51 -0.53 -5.91 -9.66
C ARG A 51 0.63 -6.11 -8.68
N GLU A 52 1.13 -7.34 -8.57
CA GLU A 52 2.31 -7.69 -7.75
C GLU A 52 3.53 -6.88 -8.20
N GLY A 53 3.84 -6.93 -9.51
CA GLY A 53 4.92 -6.15 -10.12
C GLY A 53 4.78 -4.64 -9.92
N ALA A 54 3.56 -4.12 -9.96
CA ALA A 54 3.29 -2.71 -9.68
C ALA A 54 3.60 -2.34 -8.22
N CYS A 55 3.17 -3.16 -7.26
CA CYS A 55 3.48 -2.95 -5.83
C CYS A 55 4.99 -2.99 -5.59
N LYS A 56 5.68 -3.98 -6.16
CA LYS A 56 7.15 -4.08 -6.10
C LYS A 56 7.84 -2.88 -6.74
N THR A 57 7.35 -2.42 -7.88
CA THR A 57 7.93 -1.25 -8.56
C THR A 57 7.79 0.00 -7.69
N LEU A 58 6.64 0.20 -7.03
CA LEU A 58 6.43 1.32 -6.10
C LEU A 58 7.34 1.20 -4.87
N SER A 59 7.56 0.00 -4.33
CA SER A 59 8.47 -0.22 -3.20
C SER A 59 9.92 0.16 -3.54
N MET A 60 10.34 -0.03 -4.79
CA MET A 60 11.68 0.34 -5.27
C MET A 60 11.84 1.83 -5.56
N MET A 61 10.76 2.62 -5.56
CA MET A 61 10.84 4.07 -5.80
C MET A 61 11.40 4.80 -4.58
N ASP A 62 11.93 6.00 -4.83
CA ASP A 62 12.37 6.89 -3.76
C ASP A 62 11.19 7.49 -2.99
N LYS A 63 11.52 8.18 -1.90
CA LYS A 63 10.57 8.75 -0.95
C LYS A 63 9.47 9.63 -1.57
N ASN A 64 9.75 10.27 -2.72
CA ASN A 64 8.77 11.11 -3.40
C ASN A 64 7.60 10.31 -4.02
N ALA A 65 7.67 8.97 -4.02
CA ALA A 65 6.57 8.11 -4.43
C ALA A 65 5.52 7.89 -3.33
N ALA A 66 5.76 8.30 -2.08
CA ALA A 66 4.84 8.14 -0.97
C ALA A 66 3.65 9.13 -0.99
N THR A 67 3.04 9.34 -2.14
CA THR A 67 1.86 10.21 -2.26
C THR A 67 0.63 9.54 -1.68
N GLU A 68 -0.38 10.32 -1.30
CA GLU A 68 -1.67 9.81 -0.84
C GLU A 68 -2.27 8.79 -1.84
N GLU A 69 -2.21 9.08 -3.14
CA GLU A 69 -2.71 8.18 -4.19
C GLU A 69 -2.00 6.82 -4.18
N VAL A 70 -0.68 6.82 -4.00
CA VAL A 70 0.12 5.59 -3.92
C VAL A 70 -0.20 4.81 -2.65
N ILE A 71 -0.23 5.49 -1.49
CA ILE A 71 -0.55 4.85 -0.21
C ILE A 71 -1.93 4.21 -0.27
N LEU A 72 -2.95 4.93 -0.76
CA LEU A 72 -4.31 4.38 -0.86
C LEU A 72 -4.42 3.23 -1.88
N ALA A 73 -3.65 3.25 -2.96
CA ALA A 73 -3.60 2.14 -3.91
C ALA A 73 -2.98 0.88 -3.29
N LEU A 74 -1.86 1.02 -2.56
CA LEU A 74 -1.21 -0.09 -1.85
C LEU A 74 -2.08 -0.61 -0.70
N VAL A 75 -2.73 0.29 0.04
CA VAL A 75 -3.73 -0.03 1.08
C VAL A 75 -4.86 -0.88 0.50
N GLU A 76 -5.40 -0.52 -0.66
CA GLU A 76 -6.44 -1.33 -1.31
C GLU A 76 -5.90 -2.71 -1.75
N ALA A 77 -4.63 -2.79 -2.17
CA ALA A 77 -3.97 -4.04 -2.56
C ALA A 77 -3.69 -5.00 -1.38
N LEU A 78 -3.69 -4.52 -0.13
CA LEU A 78 -3.67 -5.39 1.06
C LEU A 78 -4.88 -6.32 1.15
N GLU A 79 -5.97 -5.97 0.45
CA GLU A 79 -7.23 -6.71 0.35
C GLU A 79 -7.39 -7.42 -1.01
N ASP A 80 -6.29 -7.58 -1.75
CA ASP A 80 -6.28 -8.32 -3.01
C ASP A 80 -6.67 -9.80 -2.82
N TYR A 81 -7.27 -10.40 -3.84
CA TYR A 81 -7.60 -11.83 -3.82
C TYR A 81 -6.35 -12.72 -3.85
N ASN A 82 -5.30 -12.27 -4.55
CA ASN A 82 -4.04 -12.98 -4.66
C ASN A 82 -3.14 -12.69 -3.45
N GLU A 83 -2.61 -13.75 -2.83
CA GLU A 83 -1.79 -13.65 -1.62
C GLU A 83 -0.44 -12.99 -1.84
N ARG A 84 0.19 -13.19 -2.99
CA ARG A 84 1.48 -12.55 -3.34
C ARG A 84 1.29 -11.05 -3.47
N VAL A 85 0.23 -10.62 -4.14
CA VAL A 85 -0.13 -9.19 -4.22
C VAL A 85 -0.32 -8.59 -2.83
N ARG A 86 -1.04 -9.28 -1.93
CA ARG A 86 -1.22 -8.79 -0.54
C ARG A 86 0.09 -8.68 0.22
N ALA A 87 0.99 -9.67 0.08
CA ALA A 87 2.29 -9.67 0.75
C ALA A 87 3.16 -8.52 0.23
N THR A 88 3.32 -8.42 -1.10
CA THR A 88 4.11 -7.37 -1.73
C THR A 88 3.55 -5.97 -1.46
N ALA A 89 2.23 -5.80 -1.36
CA ALA A 89 1.64 -4.52 -0.96
C ALA A 89 1.99 -4.15 0.49
N GLY A 90 2.04 -5.14 1.40
CA GLY A 90 2.50 -4.95 2.78
C GLY A 90 3.97 -4.54 2.85
N ASP A 91 4.84 -5.25 2.15
CA ASP A 91 6.27 -4.93 2.07
C ASP A 91 6.47 -3.52 1.46
N ALA A 92 5.73 -3.20 0.40
CA ALA A 92 5.80 -1.88 -0.23
C ALA A 92 5.36 -0.75 0.70
N LEU A 93 4.35 -0.97 1.54
CA LEU A 93 3.93 0.00 2.54
C LEU A 93 5.01 0.18 3.61
N LEU A 94 5.61 -0.89 4.13
CA LEU A 94 6.72 -0.80 5.08
C LEU A 94 7.92 -0.02 4.49
N ASP A 95 8.30 -0.31 3.25
CA ASP A 95 9.35 0.44 2.54
C ASP A 95 9.02 1.93 2.41
N VAL A 96 7.75 2.25 2.13
CA VAL A 96 7.28 3.65 2.07
C VAL A 96 7.35 4.31 3.46
N TYR A 97 7.03 3.58 4.52
CA TYR A 97 7.07 4.08 5.90
C TYR A 97 8.48 4.36 6.41
N GLU A 98 9.48 3.64 5.93
CA GLU A 98 10.88 3.87 6.28
C GLU A 98 11.50 5.07 5.56
N LYS A 99 10.94 5.45 4.41
CA LYS A 99 11.48 6.50 3.54
C LYS A 99 10.95 7.90 3.82
N GLU A 100 9.85 8.03 4.56
CA GLU A 100 9.11 9.28 4.72
C GLU A 100 8.67 9.59 6.15
N ASN A 101 8.11 10.79 6.32
CA ASN A 101 7.51 11.22 7.58
C ASN A 101 6.29 10.35 7.94
N LEU A 102 6.49 9.45 8.89
CA LEU A 102 5.47 8.53 9.39
C LEU A 102 4.16 9.24 9.79
N ALA A 103 4.22 10.47 10.30
CA ALA A 103 3.04 11.23 10.69
C ALA A 103 2.10 11.52 9.52
N GLU A 104 2.62 11.95 8.36
CA GLU A 104 1.81 12.24 7.17
C GLU A 104 1.15 10.98 6.60
N ILE A 105 1.87 9.87 6.69
CA ILE A 105 1.38 8.56 6.28
C ILE A 105 0.26 8.11 7.21
N ILE A 106 0.45 8.21 8.53
CA ILE A 106 -0.60 7.90 9.50
C ILE A 106 -1.85 8.74 9.22
N GLN A 107 -1.72 10.04 8.96
CA GLN A 107 -2.87 10.89 8.58
C GLN A 107 -3.57 10.39 7.31
N THR A 108 -2.81 9.97 6.31
CA THR A 108 -3.38 9.35 5.09
C THR A 108 -4.16 8.08 5.43
N LEU A 109 -3.61 7.20 6.27
CA LEU A 109 -4.27 5.97 6.68
C LEU A 109 -5.55 6.24 7.47
N LEU A 110 -5.55 7.24 8.37
CA LEU A 110 -6.71 7.70 9.12
C LEU A 110 -7.81 8.23 8.19
N GLY A 111 -7.45 9.01 7.16
CA GLY A 111 -8.38 9.42 6.10
C GLY A 111 -9.01 8.22 5.37
N GLY A 112 -8.20 7.17 5.11
CA GLY A 112 -8.67 5.92 4.51
C GLY A 112 -9.69 5.15 5.36
N LEU A 113 -9.68 5.28 6.69
CA LEU A 113 -10.70 4.68 7.57
C LEU A 113 -12.11 5.27 7.35
N GLN A 114 -12.18 6.51 6.85
CA GLN A 114 -13.44 7.19 6.52
C GLN A 114 -13.83 7.03 5.04
N HIS A 115 -13.04 6.30 4.25
CA HIS A 115 -13.24 6.17 2.81
C HIS A 115 -14.53 5.39 2.47
N GLY A 116 -15.22 5.75 1.37
CA GLY A 116 -16.48 5.09 0.97
C GLY A 116 -16.33 3.61 0.57
N SER A 117 -15.12 3.16 0.26
CA SER A 117 -14.80 1.77 -0.10
C SER A 117 -14.42 0.94 1.13
N VAL A 118 -15.16 -0.15 1.38
CA VAL A 118 -14.87 -1.12 2.43
C VAL A 118 -13.47 -1.71 2.31
N ARG A 119 -12.97 -1.91 1.08
CA ARG A 119 -11.60 -2.39 0.84
C ARG A 119 -10.54 -1.43 1.37
N VAL A 120 -10.72 -0.13 1.10
CA VAL A 120 -9.78 0.90 1.58
C VAL A 120 -9.83 0.98 3.10
N LYS A 121 -11.02 0.98 3.71
CA LYS A 121 -11.13 0.97 5.18
C LYS A 121 -10.42 -0.22 5.83
N ARG A 122 -10.68 -1.43 5.34
CA ARG A 122 -10.05 -2.67 5.83
C ARG A 122 -8.53 -2.63 5.64
N GLY A 123 -8.09 -2.25 4.44
CA GLY A 123 -6.69 -2.09 4.12
C GLY A 123 -6.02 -1.07 5.04
N SER A 124 -6.67 0.07 5.33
CA SER A 124 -6.16 1.10 6.24
C SER A 124 -6.00 0.54 7.65
N CYS A 125 -6.98 -0.20 8.18
CA CYS A 125 -6.83 -0.88 9.47
C CYS A 125 -5.62 -1.84 9.45
N LYS A 126 -5.49 -2.64 8.39
CA LYS A 126 -4.39 -3.61 8.27
C LYS A 126 -3.02 -2.92 8.16
N ALA A 127 -2.93 -1.85 7.37
CA ALA A 127 -1.73 -1.03 7.22
C ALA A 127 -1.32 -0.38 8.55
N ILE A 128 -2.28 0.16 9.29
CA ILE A 128 -2.07 0.69 10.65
C ILE A 128 -1.61 -0.43 11.59
N GLY A 129 -2.20 -1.64 11.51
CA GLY A 129 -1.76 -2.79 12.28
C GLY A 129 -0.34 -3.27 11.92
N LEU A 130 0.08 -3.16 10.65
CA LEU A 130 1.45 -3.47 10.22
C LEU A 130 2.48 -2.50 10.82
N LEU A 131 2.09 -1.26 11.11
CA LEU A 131 2.93 -0.30 11.83
C LEU A 131 3.07 -0.63 13.32
N GLY A 132 2.11 -1.37 13.90
CA GLY A 132 2.09 -1.76 15.29
C GLY A 132 2.27 -0.57 16.24
N GLU A 133 3.18 -0.71 17.20
CA GLU A 133 3.53 0.33 18.18
C GLU A 133 3.92 1.67 17.54
N ARG A 134 4.49 1.66 16.32
CA ARG A 134 4.89 2.91 15.63
C ARG A 134 3.70 3.81 15.30
N ALA A 135 2.49 3.25 15.26
CA ALA A 135 1.25 4.00 15.05
C ALA A 135 0.40 4.11 16.33
N ALA A 136 0.88 3.63 17.48
CA ALA A 136 0.12 3.57 18.75
C ALA A 136 0.04 4.93 19.47
N GLU A 137 -0.37 5.97 18.73
CA GLU A 137 -0.69 7.28 19.28
C GLU A 137 -2.15 7.32 19.76
N ASP A 138 -2.43 8.07 20.84
CA ASP A 138 -3.76 8.17 21.44
C ASP A 138 -4.86 8.52 20.42
N ASP A 139 -4.57 9.41 19.48
CA ASP A 139 -5.55 9.85 18.48
C ASP A 139 -5.81 8.76 17.43
N VAL A 140 -4.79 7.97 17.06
CA VAL A 140 -4.97 6.81 16.17
C VAL A 140 -5.82 5.73 16.86
N ILE A 141 -5.54 5.46 18.14
CA ILE A 141 -6.29 4.51 18.95
C ILE A 141 -7.76 4.93 19.06
N LYS A 142 -8.05 6.21 19.37
CA LYS A 142 -9.42 6.73 19.43
C LYS A 142 -10.16 6.53 18.10
N VAL A 143 -9.54 6.87 16.97
CA VAL A 143 -10.18 6.69 15.66
C VAL A 143 -10.43 5.21 15.38
N LEU A 144 -9.50 4.31 15.68
CA LEU A 144 -9.72 2.86 15.52
C LEU A 144 -10.83 2.33 16.44
N LEU A 145 -10.96 2.86 17.66
CA LEU A 145 -12.06 2.55 18.56
C LEU A 145 -13.40 2.99 17.99
N ASP A 146 -13.50 4.09 17.25
CA ASP A 146 -14.72 4.45 16.53
C ASP A 146 -15.01 3.46 15.38
N VAL A 147 -13.97 3.01 14.67
CA VAL A 147 -14.08 2.06 13.55
C VAL A 147 -14.56 0.67 14.00
N ILE A 148 -14.40 0.29 15.27
CA ILE A 148 -15.01 -0.97 15.78
C ILE A 148 -16.56 -0.91 15.73
N GLY A 149 -17.15 0.26 15.57
CA GLY A 149 -18.58 0.48 15.35
C GLY A 149 -19.01 0.52 13.87
N ASP A 150 -18.09 0.33 12.91
CA ASP A 150 -18.42 0.41 11.48
C ASP A 150 -19.52 -0.59 11.09
N LYS A 151 -20.36 -0.22 10.11
CA LYS A 151 -21.45 -1.05 9.60
C LYS A 151 -20.96 -2.40 9.04
N ASP A 152 -19.77 -2.44 8.45
CA ASP A 152 -19.20 -3.63 7.83
C ASP A 152 -18.45 -4.49 8.85
N TRP A 153 -18.81 -5.77 8.93
CA TRP A 153 -18.20 -6.72 9.88
C TRP A 153 -16.70 -6.88 9.68
N PHE A 154 -16.23 -6.91 8.43
CA PHE A 154 -14.81 -7.11 8.15
C PHE A 154 -14.00 -5.87 8.54
N VAL A 155 -14.56 -4.67 8.40
CA VAL A 155 -13.95 -3.42 8.90
C VAL A 155 -13.82 -3.46 10.43
N ARG A 156 -14.90 -3.80 11.15
CA ARG A 156 -14.85 -3.93 12.62
C ARG A 156 -13.79 -4.93 13.08
N LYS A 157 -13.70 -6.08 12.40
CA LYS A 157 -12.69 -7.09 12.69
C LYS A 157 -11.28 -6.56 12.44
N ALA A 158 -11.05 -5.90 11.31
CA ALA A 158 -9.74 -5.36 10.96
C ALA A 158 -9.28 -4.30 11.97
N ALA A 159 -10.17 -3.42 12.44
CA ALA A 159 -9.85 -2.43 13.47
C ALA A 159 -9.43 -3.08 14.80
N ARG A 160 -10.14 -4.12 15.24
CA ARG A 160 -9.75 -4.89 16.44
C ARG A 160 -8.38 -5.55 16.29
N VAL A 161 -8.10 -6.12 15.11
CA VAL A 161 -6.79 -6.72 14.83
C VAL A 161 -5.70 -5.66 14.88
N ALA A 162 -5.92 -4.49 14.28
CA ALA A 162 -4.97 -3.37 14.30
C ALA A 162 -4.67 -2.91 15.74
N LEU A 163 -5.71 -2.72 16.56
CA LEU A 163 -5.58 -2.36 17.97
C LEU A 163 -4.79 -3.40 18.78
N ASN A 164 -4.98 -4.70 18.49
CA ASN A 164 -4.19 -5.74 19.14
C ASN A 164 -2.69 -5.63 18.78
N HIS A 165 -2.36 -5.42 17.50
CA HIS A 165 -0.97 -5.29 17.05
C HIS A 165 -0.27 -4.02 17.59
N MET A 166 -1.04 -3.03 18.07
CA MET A 166 -0.50 -1.83 18.72
C MET A 166 -0.16 -2.01 20.20
N GLY A 167 -0.68 -3.07 20.84
CA GLY A 167 -0.50 -3.33 22.27
C GLY A 167 0.27 -4.63 22.58
N GLU A 168 0.83 -5.28 21.56
CA GLU A 168 1.71 -6.44 21.72
C GLU A 168 3.17 -5.96 21.89
N GLU A 169 3.71 -6.13 23.11
CA GLU A 169 5.15 -5.98 23.47
C GLU A 169 6.00 -7.18 23.02
#